data_AF-A0A1G8F9H7-F1
#
_entry.id   AF-A0A1G8F9H7-F1
#
_cell.length_a   1.000
_cell.length_b   1.000
_cell.length_c   1.000
_cell.angle_alpha   90.00
_cell.angle_beta   90.00
_cell.angle_gamma   90.00
#
_symmetry.space_group_name_H-M   'P 1'
#
loop_
_entity.id
_entity.type
_entity.pdbx_description
1 polymer ?
#
loop_
_entity_poly.entity_id
_entity_poly.type
_entity_poly.pdbx_seq_one_letter_code
_entity_poly.pdbx_strand_id
1 'polypeptide(L)'
;MKAEVHYNDFTGSIAADISDRIAANKGNYISSIGEYFGIDKERFKVVGISMSGITSFNLTLICVDNEKSSPLKEHIVKMNVSLDVEGQKTMLELLFKRINVMLFDAGENHYPSLECDEEVAYEDFHQVEHYDIY
;
A
#
# COMPACT_ATOMS: atom_id res chain seq x y z
N MET A 1 10.06 -12.54 -3.29
CA MET A 1 9.07 -13.40 -2.61
C MET A 1 7.72 -12.72 -2.71
N LYS A 2 6.75 -13.39 -3.33
CA LYS A 2 5.33 -13.10 -3.11
C LYS A 2 5.02 -13.50 -1.66
N ALA A 3 4.10 -12.84 -0.99
CA ALA A 3 3.65 -13.30 0.33
C ALA A 3 3.13 -14.73 0.17
N GLU A 4 3.68 -15.67 0.95
CA GLU A 4 3.10 -17.00 1.09
C GLU A 4 1.97 -16.85 2.10
N VAL A 5 0.74 -16.88 1.62
CA VAL A 5 -0.47 -16.80 2.45
C VAL A 5 -0.74 -18.17 3.06
N HIS A 6 -0.77 -18.22 4.39
CA HIS A 6 -1.23 -19.36 5.16
C HIS A 6 -2.77 -19.43 5.16
N TYR A 7 -3.33 -20.59 5.50
CA TYR A 7 -4.78 -20.80 5.53
C TYR A 7 -5.50 -19.84 6.50
N ASN A 8 -4.82 -19.40 7.56
CA ASN A 8 -5.36 -18.45 8.54
C ASN A 8 -5.07 -16.99 8.21
N ASP A 9 -4.46 -16.72 7.05
CA ASP A 9 -4.21 -15.36 6.59
C ASP A 9 -5.42 -14.82 5.85
N PHE A 10 -5.54 -13.50 5.79
CA PHE A 10 -6.52 -12.85 4.93
C PHE A 10 -5.92 -12.56 3.57
N THR A 11 -6.75 -12.64 2.53
CA THR A 11 -6.38 -12.25 1.17
C THR A 11 -7.38 -11.22 0.66
N GLY A 12 -6.96 -10.36 -0.25
CA GLY A 12 -7.90 -9.41 -0.81
C GLY A 12 -7.27 -8.37 -1.72
N SER A 13 -7.96 -7.25 -1.83
CA SER A 13 -7.63 -6.18 -2.75
C SER A 13 -7.22 -4.92 -1.99
N ILE A 14 -6.37 -4.14 -2.65
CA ILE A 14 -6.02 -2.80 -2.21
C ILE A 14 -6.32 -1.86 -3.36
N ALA A 15 -7.09 -0.80 -3.07
CA ALA A 15 -7.28 0.33 -3.96
C ALA A 15 -6.69 1.57 -3.29
N ALA A 16 -5.84 2.29 -4.00
CA ALA A 16 -5.15 3.44 -3.45
C ALA A 16 -5.08 4.58 -4.46
N ASP A 17 -5.20 5.80 -3.95
CA ASP A 17 -5.12 7.03 -4.73
C ASP A 17 -3.97 7.88 -4.20
N ILE A 18 -3.02 8.21 -5.08
CA ILE A 18 -1.81 8.93 -4.71
C ILE A 18 -2.18 10.37 -4.30
N SER A 19 -1.53 10.87 -3.26
CA SER A 19 -1.70 12.23 -2.79
C SER A 19 -1.35 13.25 -3.88
N ASP A 20 -2.17 14.30 -3.98
CA ASP A 20 -1.94 15.39 -4.92
C ASP A 20 -0.58 16.08 -4.68
N ARG A 21 -0.05 16.02 -3.46
CA ARG A 21 1.29 16.55 -3.11
C ARG A 21 2.42 15.82 -3.84
N ILE A 22 2.28 14.52 -4.05
CA ILE A 22 3.24 13.71 -4.81
C ILE A 22 2.94 13.80 -6.30
N ALA A 23 1.65 13.77 -6.66
CA ALA A 23 1.22 13.82 -8.04
C ALA A 23 1.44 15.19 -8.71
N ALA A 24 1.63 16.27 -7.95
CA ALA A 24 1.70 17.66 -8.44
C ALA A 24 2.62 17.89 -9.64
N ASN A 25 3.69 17.09 -9.80
CA ASN A 25 4.64 17.27 -10.88
C ASN A 25 4.30 16.50 -12.17
N LYS A 26 3.49 15.42 -12.13
CA LYS A 26 3.22 14.56 -13.30
C LYS A 26 1.90 13.79 -13.33
N GLY A 27 1.04 13.85 -12.31
CA GLY A 27 -0.18 13.04 -12.17
C GLY A 27 -0.01 11.80 -11.27
N ASN A 28 -1.07 11.01 -11.16
CA ASN A 28 -1.18 9.83 -10.29
C ASN A 28 -0.42 8.61 -10.86
N TYR A 29 0.91 8.71 -10.96
CA TYR A 29 1.77 7.65 -11.45
C TYR A 29 2.73 7.16 -10.37
N ILE A 30 3.02 5.86 -10.37
CA ILE A 30 3.97 5.24 -9.44
C ILE A 30 5.38 5.88 -9.53
N SER A 31 5.74 6.40 -10.71
CA SER A 31 6.99 7.11 -10.93
C SER A 31 7.10 8.40 -10.13
N SER A 32 5.97 9.10 -9.88
CA SER A 32 5.91 10.34 -9.08
C SER A 32 6.44 10.13 -7.66
N ILE A 33 6.25 8.94 -7.09
CA ILE A 33 6.79 8.56 -5.78
C ILE A 33 8.33 8.52 -5.81
N GLY A 34 8.92 7.95 -6.86
CA GLY A 34 10.38 7.95 -7.03
C GLY A 34 10.96 9.35 -7.14
N GLU A 35 10.26 10.28 -7.81
CA GLU A 35 10.69 11.66 -7.90
C GLU A 35 10.66 12.36 -6.54
N TYR A 36 9.61 12.12 -5.75
CA TYR A 36 9.47 12.67 -4.40
C TYR A 36 10.64 12.27 -3.49
N PHE A 37 11.09 11.01 -3.57
CA PHE A 37 12.24 10.52 -2.79
C PHE A 37 13.60 10.84 -3.42
N GLY A 38 13.66 11.59 -4.53
CA GLY A 38 14.90 11.97 -5.18
C GLY A 38 15.69 10.77 -5.75
N ILE A 39 15.00 9.72 -6.18
CA ILE A 39 15.63 8.54 -6.78
C ILE A 39 16.30 8.94 -8.11
N ASP A 40 17.52 8.44 -8.34
CA ASP A 40 18.21 8.56 -9.63
C ASP A 40 17.40 7.85 -10.72
N LYS A 41 16.75 8.64 -11.57
CA LYS A 41 15.81 8.17 -12.60
C LYS A 41 16.50 7.58 -13.82
N GLU A 42 17.77 7.92 -14.04
CA GLU A 42 18.54 7.35 -15.15
C GLU A 42 18.85 5.89 -14.84
N ARG A 43 19.26 5.62 -13.60
CA ARG A 43 19.54 4.27 -13.14
C ARG A 43 18.30 3.49 -12.73
N PHE A 44 17.39 4.08 -11.97
CA PHE A 44 16.27 3.35 -11.37
C PHE A 44 14.92 3.83 -11.90
N LYS A 45 14.17 2.90 -12.48
CA LYS A 45 12.77 3.10 -12.82
C LYS A 45 11.88 2.50 -11.73
N VAL A 46 11.17 3.35 -10.97
CA VAL A 46 10.20 2.89 -9.97
C VAL A 46 8.98 2.29 -10.67
N VAL A 47 8.64 1.06 -10.30
CA VAL A 47 7.52 0.28 -10.89
C VAL A 47 6.52 -0.23 -9.84
N GLY A 48 6.82 -0.06 -8.56
CA GLY A 48 5.90 -0.46 -7.49
C GLY A 48 6.35 0.05 -6.13
N ILE A 49 5.48 -0.16 -5.15
CA ILE A 49 5.74 0.09 -3.74
C ILE A 49 5.28 -1.11 -2.93
N SER A 50 5.96 -1.36 -1.82
CA SER A 50 5.59 -2.34 -0.82
C SER A 50 5.58 -1.64 0.52
N MET A 51 4.47 -1.78 1.24
CA MET A 51 4.31 -1.29 2.60
C MET A 51 4.08 -2.48 3.52
N SER A 52 4.69 -2.46 4.70
CA SER A 52 4.48 -3.50 5.70
C SER A 52 4.68 -2.96 7.11
N GLY A 53 4.05 -3.61 8.09
CA GLY A 53 4.13 -3.25 9.51
C GLY A 53 3.13 -2.16 9.90
N ILE A 54 2.54 -2.34 11.09
CA ILE A 54 1.65 -1.34 11.72
C ILE A 54 2.47 -0.49 12.69
N THR A 55 3.15 -1.13 13.65
CA THR A 55 4.01 -0.44 14.64
C THR A 55 5.39 -0.10 14.10
N SER A 56 5.92 -0.93 13.21
CA SER A 56 7.24 -0.76 12.57
C SER A 56 7.05 -0.62 11.07
N PHE A 57 6.51 0.52 10.66
CA PHE A 57 6.15 0.78 9.27
C PHE A 57 7.39 0.79 8.37
N ASN A 58 7.34 0.01 7.30
CA ASN A 58 8.40 -0.10 6.32
C ASN A 58 7.87 0.22 4.94
N LEU A 59 8.52 1.16 4.27
CA LEU A 59 8.27 1.48 2.87
C LEU A 59 9.44 1.02 2.02
N THR A 60 9.14 0.25 0.98
CA THR A 60 10.12 -0.23 0.02
C THR A 60 9.65 0.10 -1.40
N LEU A 61 10.49 0.76 -2.17
CA LEU A 61 10.27 0.97 -3.60
C LEU A 61 10.71 -0.28 -4.37
N ILE A 62 9.91 -0.68 -5.35
CA ILE A 62 10.26 -1.73 -6.31
C ILE A 62 10.74 -1.03 -7.57
N CYS A 63 11.99 -1.25 -7.93
CA CYS A 63 12.63 -0.55 -9.03
C CYS A 63 13.24 -1.53 -10.04
N VAL A 64 13.23 -1.16 -11.32
CA VAL A 64 14.12 -1.74 -12.32
C VAL A 64 15.46 -1.00 -12.24
N ASP A 65 16.57 -1.72 -12.02
CA ASP A 65 17.93 -1.18 -12.13
C ASP A 65 18.39 -1.28 -13.58
N ASN A 66 18.35 -0.18 -14.32
CA ASN A 66 18.66 -0.10 -15.74
C ASN A 66 20.12 -0.47 -16.03
N GLU A 67 21.05 -0.21 -15.10
CA GLU A 67 22.47 -0.53 -15.28
C GLU A 67 22.73 -2.05 -15.23
N LYS A 68 21.93 -2.79 -14.45
CA LYS A 68 22.05 -4.25 -14.31
C LYS A 68 21.08 -5.01 -15.18
N SER A 69 20.15 -4.32 -15.83
CA SER A 69 19.17 -4.91 -16.73
C SER A 69 19.80 -5.23 -18.08
N SER A 70 19.19 -6.20 -18.78
CA SER A 70 19.56 -6.58 -20.14
C SER A 70 18.33 -6.54 -21.04
N PRO A 71 18.49 -6.54 -22.38
CA PRO A 71 17.35 -6.60 -23.30
C PRO A 71 16.43 -7.82 -23.11
N LEU A 72 16.93 -8.90 -22.48
CA LEU A 72 16.19 -10.14 -22.26
C LEU A 72 15.56 -10.24 -20.86
N LYS A 73 16.05 -9.44 -19.89
CA LYS A 73 15.65 -9.56 -18.48
C LYS A 73 15.90 -8.28 -17.71
N GLU A 74 14.83 -7.76 -17.11
CA GLU A 74 14.88 -6.66 -16.14
C GLU A 74 15.49 -7.13 -14.82
N HIS A 75 16.36 -6.31 -14.23
CA HIS A 75 16.91 -6.51 -12.90
C HIS A 75 16.07 -5.76 -11.87
N ILE A 76 15.13 -6.47 -11.23
CA ILE A 76 14.24 -5.89 -10.23
C ILE A 76 14.90 -5.88 -8.85
N VAL A 77 14.97 -4.71 -8.23
CA VAL A 77 15.49 -4.50 -6.88
C VAL A 77 14.42 -3.96 -5.94
N LYS A 78 14.58 -4.26 -4.65
CA LYS A 78 13.81 -3.65 -3.57
C LYS A 78 14.69 -2.61 -2.88
N MET A 79 14.31 -1.35 -2.96
CA MET A 79 15.01 -0.24 -2.32
C MET A 79 14.25 0.18 -1.07
N ASN A 80 14.85 -0.05 0.10
CA ASN A 80 14.26 0.38 1.36
C ASN A 80 14.36 1.89 1.49
N VAL A 81 13.23 2.55 1.78
CA VAL A 81 13.23 3.97 2.13
C VAL A 81 13.37 4.05 3.64
N SER A 82 14.55 4.43 4.11
CA SER A 82 14.79 4.62 5.55
C SER A 82 14.09 5.89 6.01
N LEU A 83 13.06 5.71 6.82
CA LEU A 83 12.28 6.79 7.44
C LEU A 83 12.51 6.78 8.94
N ASP A 84 12.67 7.96 9.53
CA ASP A 84 12.64 8.12 10.98
C ASP A 84 11.21 7.97 11.53
N VAL A 85 11.05 8.01 12.86
CA VAL A 85 9.76 7.75 13.52
C VAL A 85 8.67 8.73 13.06
N GLU A 86 9.01 10.01 12.90
CA GLU A 86 8.07 11.02 12.42
C GLU A 86 7.76 10.83 10.93
N GLY A 87 8.80 10.57 10.12
CA GLY A 87 8.68 10.28 8.71
C GLY A 87 7.82 9.07 8.43
N GLN A 88 7.89 8.00 9.23
CA GLN A 88 7.02 6.82 9.12
C GLN A 88 5.55 7.19 9.33
N LYS A 89 5.24 8.00 10.35
CA LYS A 89 3.88 8.41 10.68
C LYS A 89 3.27 9.30 9.60
N THR A 90 4.03 10.26 9.09
CA THR A 90 3.55 11.19 8.04
C THR A 90 3.48 10.52 6.66
N MET A 91 4.19 9.41 6.44
CA MET A 91 4.34 8.85 5.10
C MET A 91 3.04 8.34 4.49
N LEU A 92 2.16 7.71 5.26
CA LEU A 92 0.90 7.19 4.73
C LEU A 92 -0.02 8.33 4.25
N GLU A 93 -0.14 9.38 5.05
CA GLU A 93 -0.91 10.59 4.73
C GLU A 93 -0.31 11.33 3.52
N LEU A 94 1.02 11.28 3.39
CA LEU A 94 1.72 11.93 2.30
C LEU A 94 1.65 11.11 1.00
N LEU A 95 1.69 9.78 1.08
CA LEU A 95 1.63 8.90 -0.08
C LEU A 95 0.24 8.84 -0.68
N PHE A 96 -0.80 8.72 0.15
CA PHE A 96 -2.16 8.45 -0.31
C PHE A 96 -3.14 9.46 0.24
N LYS A 97 -3.98 10.00 -0.66
CA LYS A 97 -5.19 10.73 -0.25
C LYS A 97 -6.34 9.77 0.09
N ARG A 98 -6.34 8.57 -0.49
CA ARG A 98 -7.29 7.50 -0.17
C ARG A 98 -6.58 6.15 -0.22
N ILE A 99 -6.84 5.33 0.79
CA ILE A 99 -6.44 3.94 0.84
C ILE A 99 -7.65 3.12 1.28
N ASN A 100 -8.00 2.10 0.50
CA ASN A 100 -9.02 1.13 0.84
C ASN A 100 -8.38 -0.26 0.78
N VAL A 101 -8.47 -0.97 1.90
CA VAL A 101 -7.99 -2.34 2.04
C VAL A 101 -9.20 -3.19 2.34
N MET A 102 -9.46 -4.17 1.47
CA MET A 102 -10.55 -5.12 1.63
C MET A 102 -9.95 -6.51 1.77
N LEU A 103 -10.34 -7.22 2.82
CA LEU A 103 -9.79 -8.51 3.19
C LEU A 103 -10.92 -9.53 3.35
N PHE A 104 -10.66 -10.73 2.86
CA PHE A 104 -11.51 -11.91 2.98
C PHE A 104 -10.66 -13.05 3.53
N ASP A 105 -11.32 -14.04 4.14
CA ASP A 105 -10.66 -15.28 4.53
C ASP A 105 -10.02 -15.94 3.30
N ALA A 106 -8.75 -16.34 3.39
CA ALA A 106 -8.02 -16.92 2.26
C ALA A 106 -8.66 -18.20 1.67
N GLY A 107 -9.52 -18.87 2.44
CA GLY A 107 -10.28 -20.05 1.98
C GLY A 107 -11.54 -19.73 1.18
N GLU A 108 -12.10 -18.52 1.32
CA GLU A 108 -13.43 -18.17 0.84
C GLU A 108 -13.36 -17.37 -0.47
N ASN A 109 -12.99 -18.06 -1.55
CA ASN A 109 -12.66 -17.44 -2.84
C ASN A 109 -13.85 -16.82 -3.60
N HIS A 110 -15.10 -17.08 -3.20
CA HIS A 110 -16.26 -16.50 -3.90
C HIS A 110 -16.58 -15.08 -3.44
N TYR A 111 -16.36 -14.73 -2.16
CA TYR A 111 -16.69 -13.39 -1.66
C TYR A 111 -15.96 -12.24 -2.37
N PRO A 112 -14.66 -12.33 -2.74
CA PRO A 112 -13.99 -11.26 -3.48
C PRO A 112 -14.59 -10.92 -4.85
N SER A 113 -15.44 -11.81 -5.39
CA SER A 113 -16.12 -11.61 -6.68
C SER A 113 -17.55 -11.09 -6.55
N LEU A 114 -18.08 -10.98 -5.33
CA LEU A 114 -19.41 -10.47 -5.06
C LEU A 114 -19.36 -8.97 -4.75
N GLU A 115 -20.37 -8.24 -5.20
CA GLU A 115 -20.59 -6.87 -4.77
C GLU A 115 -21.32 -6.90 -3.42
N CYS A 116 -20.96 -6.00 -2.50
CA CYS A 116 -21.74 -5.82 -1.27
C CYS A 116 -23.07 -5.15 -1.61
N ASP A 117 -24.18 -5.76 -1.21
CA ASP A 117 -25.53 -5.27 -1.50
C ASP A 117 -25.84 -3.92 -0.80
N GLU A 118 -25.26 -3.72 0.39
CA GLU A 118 -25.42 -2.50 1.19
C GLU A 118 -24.22 -2.26 2.13
N GLU A 119 -24.07 -1.00 2.57
CA GLU A 119 -23.23 -0.62 3.69
C GLU A 119 -24.15 -0.22 4.85
N VAL A 120 -24.02 -0.91 5.98
CA VAL A 120 -24.86 -0.70 7.16
C VAL A 120 -24.02 -0.30 8.36
N ALA A 121 -24.59 0.51 9.26
CA ALA A 121 -23.90 0.90 10.48
C ALA A 121 -23.91 -0.25 11.49
N TYR A 122 -22.82 -0.39 12.25
CA TYR A 122 -22.72 -1.43 13.27
C TYR A 122 -23.79 -1.25 14.35
N GLU A 123 -24.05 -0.01 14.71
CA GLU A 123 -24.97 0.41 15.78
C GLU A 123 -26.43 0.08 15.46
N ASP A 124 -26.80 -0.07 14.19
CA ASP A 124 -28.17 -0.42 13.78
C ASP A 124 -28.58 -1.82 14.27
N PHE A 125 -27.60 -2.68 14.57
CA PHE A 125 -27.82 -4.08 14.98
C PHE A 125 -27.26 -4.41 16.38
N HIS A 126 -26.59 -3.45 17.04
CA HIS A 126 -25.93 -3.68 18.31
C HIS A 126 -26.34 -2.62 19.33
N GLN A 127 -26.83 -3.06 20.49
CA GLN A 127 -27.06 -2.17 21.61
C GLN A 127 -25.72 -1.83 22.27
N VAL A 128 -25.25 -0.60 22.11
CA VAL A 128 -24.09 -0.09 22.83
C VAL A 128 -24.55 0.27 24.24
N GLU A 129 -24.27 -0.58 25.23
CA GLU A 129 -24.39 -0.19 26.63
C GLU A 129 -23.32 0.88 26.91
N HIS A 130 -23.72 2.15 26.94
CA HIS A 130 -22.86 3.21 27.44
C HIS A 130 -22.66 3.00 28.95
N TYR A 131 -21.53 2.40 29.33
CA TYR A 131 -21.05 2.50 30.70
C TYR A 131 -20.52 3.91 30.91
N ASP A 132 -21.31 4.75 31.58
CA ASP A 132 -20.83 6.01 32.13
C ASP A 132 -19.72 5.68 33.13
N ILE A 133 -18.47 5.91 32.71
CA ILE A 133 -17.32 5.84 33.61
C ILE A 133 -17.31 7.16 34.40
N TYR A 134 -17.86 7.13 35.61
CA TYR A 134 -17.75 8.21 36.61
C TYR A 134 -16.33 8.30 37.19
#